data_AF-A0A2E2W6S4-F1
#
_entry.id   AF-A0A2E2W6S4-F1
#
_cell.length_a   1.000
_cell.length_b   1.000
_cell.length_c   1.000
_cell.angle_alpha   90.00
_cell.angle_beta   90.00
_cell.angle_gamma   90.00
#
_symmetry.space_group_name_H-M   'P 1'
#
loop_
_entity.id
_entity.type
_entity.pdbx_description
1 polymer ?
#
loop_
_entity_poly.entity_id
_entity_poly.type
_entity_poly.pdbx_seq_one_letter_code
_entity_poly.pdbx_strand_id
1 'polypeptide(L)'
;MRKLKYVLPVFLLVAFTFSSCDKEDDSSPEEEEEEQVEVNETSIIPATTFGRPNNYLGCVEIGSRITSIEVWDHGTVDGDIVSIIANGNTIIDEIELDGPDNPVSRDYNFSFNGFNYVTLYAHNEGDISPNTCTVAINGVEFVLEANLSTNGSFDVIVNGYGVDCSDAGGGGSGGGTGGGGSGGSGGSGGDPVDGDVKFFITEDFNCGDISVNVNGVGSSIIDGYFNPGSLPECSNTAAGGNFNDLAPGTYSFIATCGNLTWESDFTIVAGSCLKFQLY
;
A
#
# COMPACT_ATOMS: atom_id res chain seq x y z
N MET A 1 63.23 35.89 -77.26
CA MET A 1 62.83 34.80 -78.18
C MET A 1 63.34 33.47 -77.62
N ARG A 2 62.50 32.42 -77.65
CA ARG A 2 62.75 30.98 -77.36
C ARG A 2 63.19 30.61 -75.92
N LYS A 3 62.30 30.03 -75.10
CA LYS A 3 61.82 28.62 -74.98
C LYS A 3 62.77 27.69 -74.21
N LEU A 4 62.40 27.29 -72.98
CA LEU A 4 62.52 25.94 -72.38
C LEU A 4 61.96 25.97 -70.94
N LYS A 5 60.75 25.49 -70.64
CA LYS A 5 60.35 24.10 -70.27
C LYS A 5 61.16 23.47 -69.14
N TYR A 6 60.63 23.50 -67.91
CA TYR A 6 60.66 22.46 -66.85
C TYR A 6 59.51 22.82 -65.87
N VAL A 7 58.34 22.20 -65.95
CA VAL A 7 57.92 20.94 -65.29
C VAL A 7 58.05 21.03 -63.76
N LEU A 8 56.95 21.38 -63.09
CA LEU A 8 56.70 21.10 -61.68
C LEU A 8 55.29 20.49 -61.59
N PRO A 9 55.12 19.25 -61.12
CA PRO A 9 53.79 18.66 -60.96
C PRO A 9 53.15 19.22 -59.68
N VAL A 10 52.12 20.04 -59.87
CA VAL A 10 51.14 20.38 -58.82
C VAL A 10 50.20 19.18 -58.72
N PHE A 11 50.26 18.46 -57.60
CA PHE A 11 49.35 17.37 -57.28
C PHE A 11 47.95 17.98 -57.03
N LEU A 12 47.03 17.70 -57.94
CA LEU A 12 45.65 18.18 -57.95
C LEU A 12 44.79 17.34 -56.98
N LEU A 13 43.92 18.02 -56.24
CA LEU A 13 42.86 17.46 -55.42
C LEU A 13 42.07 16.34 -56.10
N VAL A 14 41.82 15.26 -55.35
CA VAL A 14 40.61 14.45 -55.48
C VAL A 14 40.08 14.21 -54.06
N ALA A 15 39.19 15.08 -53.60
CA ALA A 15 38.29 14.76 -52.49
C ALA A 15 37.10 14.03 -53.10
N PHE A 16 37.01 12.72 -52.88
CA PHE A 16 35.86 11.91 -53.30
C PHE A 16 34.63 12.36 -52.50
N THR A 17 33.67 12.96 -53.20
CA THR A 17 32.30 13.10 -52.73
C THR A 17 31.59 11.79 -53.06
N PHE A 18 31.31 10.98 -52.06
CA PHE A 18 30.41 9.83 -52.22
C PHE A 18 28.98 10.35 -52.22
N SER A 19 28.35 10.23 -53.38
CA SER A 19 26.94 10.47 -53.62
C SER A 19 26.18 9.14 -53.53
N SER A 20 25.14 9.13 -52.69
CA SER A 20 23.86 8.43 -52.89
C SER A 20 23.83 6.90 -53.00
N CYS A 21 23.33 6.25 -51.93
CA CYS A 21 22.26 5.24 -51.97
C CYS A 21 21.85 4.92 -50.52
N ASP A 22 20.99 5.74 -49.90
CA ASP A 22 20.33 5.34 -48.66
C ASP A 22 19.18 4.41 -49.04
N LYS A 23 19.34 3.12 -48.71
CA LYS A 23 18.24 2.16 -48.68
C LYS A 23 17.34 2.55 -47.51
N GLU A 24 16.07 2.80 -47.81
CA GLU A 24 15.01 2.83 -46.81
C GLU A 24 14.91 1.42 -46.22
N ASP A 25 15.47 1.22 -45.02
CA ASP A 25 15.12 0.09 -44.15
C ASP A 25 13.73 0.38 -43.61
N ASP A 26 12.76 -0.36 -44.13
CA ASP A 26 11.39 -0.45 -43.65
C ASP A 26 11.44 -1.06 -42.24
N SER A 27 11.64 -0.19 -41.24
CA SER A 27 11.55 -0.54 -39.83
C SER A 27 10.08 -0.69 -39.50
N SER A 28 9.59 -1.92 -39.63
CA SER A 28 8.37 -2.37 -38.95
C SER A 28 8.49 -1.98 -37.48
N PRO A 29 7.50 -1.28 -36.89
CA PRO A 29 7.49 -1.05 -35.46
C PRO A 29 7.46 -2.42 -34.78
N GLU A 30 8.48 -2.71 -33.97
CA GLU A 30 8.44 -3.82 -33.03
C GLU A 30 7.30 -3.50 -32.05
N GLU A 31 6.26 -4.32 -32.06
CA GLU A 31 5.17 -4.25 -31.09
C GLU A 31 5.78 -4.51 -29.72
N GLU A 32 5.84 -3.47 -28.87
CA GLU A 32 6.21 -3.62 -27.47
C GLU A 32 5.15 -4.52 -26.81
N GLU A 33 5.50 -5.78 -26.54
CA GLU A 33 4.66 -6.68 -25.77
C GLU A 33 4.49 -6.08 -24.37
N GLU A 34 3.29 -5.56 -24.06
CA GLU A 34 2.95 -5.06 -22.72
C GLU A 34 3.10 -6.22 -21.71
N GLU A 35 4.17 -6.23 -20.92
CA GLU A 35 4.33 -7.18 -19.81
C GLU A 35 3.16 -7.01 -18.84
N GLN A 36 2.27 -8.01 -18.78
CA GLN A 36 1.17 -8.01 -17.83
C GLN A 36 1.73 -8.09 -16.41
N VAL A 37 1.38 -7.08 -15.59
CA VAL A 37 1.78 -7.02 -14.19
C VAL A 37 1.09 -8.15 -13.42
N GLU A 38 1.86 -9.12 -12.92
CA GLU A 38 1.34 -10.25 -12.14
C GLU A 38 0.82 -9.76 -10.78
N VAL A 39 -0.47 -9.95 -10.49
CA VAL A 39 -1.11 -9.57 -9.22
C VAL A 39 -1.54 -10.81 -8.45
N ASN A 40 -1.14 -10.91 -7.18
CA ASN A 40 -1.73 -11.88 -6.28
C ASN A 40 -3.10 -11.35 -5.88
N GLU A 41 -4.16 -11.91 -6.46
CA GLU A 41 -5.54 -11.46 -6.23
C GLU A 41 -6.21 -12.08 -4.99
N THR A 42 -5.57 -13.08 -4.37
CA THR A 42 -6.08 -13.80 -3.18
C THR A 42 -4.95 -14.13 -2.23
N SER A 43 -5.28 -14.51 -1.00
CA SER A 43 -4.29 -14.90 0.02
C SER A 43 -3.33 -15.96 -0.50
N ILE A 44 -2.04 -15.67 -0.33
CA ILE A 44 -0.92 -16.56 -0.66
C ILE A 44 -0.27 -17.15 0.60
N ILE A 45 -0.94 -17.08 1.76
CA ILE A 45 -0.48 -17.74 2.99
C ILE A 45 -0.42 -19.26 2.72
N PRO A 46 0.74 -19.91 2.89
CA PRO A 46 0.82 -21.35 2.73
C PRO A 46 0.06 -22.04 3.87
N ALA A 47 -0.50 -23.23 3.61
CA ALA A 47 -1.20 -24.00 4.63
C ALA A 47 -0.31 -24.32 5.85
N THR A 48 1.01 -24.42 5.65
CA THR A 48 1.98 -24.66 6.72
C THR A 48 3.26 -23.86 6.51
N THR A 49 3.85 -23.38 7.61
CA THR A 49 5.22 -22.84 7.66
C THR A 49 6.04 -23.68 8.65
N PHE A 50 7.23 -24.14 8.22
CA PHE A 50 8.10 -25.04 8.99
C PHE A 50 7.40 -26.28 9.59
N GLY A 51 6.44 -26.84 8.86
CA GLY A 51 5.72 -28.05 9.26
C GLY A 51 4.59 -27.83 10.27
N ARG A 52 4.30 -26.57 10.65
CA ARG A 52 3.15 -26.21 11.50
C ARG A 52 2.08 -25.51 10.66
N PRO A 53 0.78 -25.80 10.86
CA PRO A 53 -0.31 -25.08 10.22
C PRO A 53 -0.27 -23.59 10.55
N ASN A 54 -0.60 -22.76 9.56
CA ASN A 54 -0.74 -21.32 9.71
C ASN A 54 -2.20 -20.98 9.98
N ASN A 55 -2.49 -20.41 11.15
CA ASN A 55 -3.80 -19.88 11.49
C ASN A 55 -3.92 -18.48 10.90
N TYR A 56 -4.98 -18.23 10.15
CA TYR A 56 -5.29 -16.92 9.61
C TYR A 56 -5.89 -16.03 10.71
N LEU A 57 -5.28 -14.88 10.95
CA LEU A 57 -5.63 -13.95 12.02
C LEU A 57 -6.10 -12.58 11.50
N GLY A 58 -6.07 -12.35 10.19
CA GLY A 58 -6.61 -11.14 9.57
C GLY A 58 -5.78 -10.65 8.40
N CYS A 59 -5.93 -9.37 8.08
CA CYS A 59 -5.23 -8.71 7.00
C CYS A 59 -4.96 -7.23 7.34
N VAL A 60 -3.95 -6.66 6.69
CA VAL A 60 -3.66 -5.22 6.71
C VAL A 60 -3.43 -4.72 5.28
N GLU A 61 -3.82 -3.49 5.03
CA GLU A 61 -3.55 -2.79 3.77
C GLU A 61 -2.41 -1.78 3.95
N ILE A 62 -1.48 -1.77 3.01
CA ILE A 62 -0.32 -0.87 3.01
C ILE A 62 -0.23 -0.07 1.71
N GLY A 63 0.01 1.23 1.83
CA GLY A 63 0.23 2.12 0.69
C GLY A 63 1.67 2.13 0.16
N SER A 64 2.64 1.63 0.94
CA SER A 64 4.06 1.55 0.58
C SER A 64 4.55 0.12 0.72
N ARG A 65 5.27 -0.36 -0.31
CA ARG A 65 5.89 -1.69 -0.29
C ARG A 65 6.99 -1.83 0.75
N ILE A 66 7.78 -0.77 0.90
CA ILE A 66 8.81 -0.69 1.93
C ILE A 66 8.11 -0.16 3.17
N THR A 67 7.99 -1.03 4.16
CA THR A 67 7.31 -0.73 5.42
C THR A 67 8.15 -1.22 6.59
N SER A 68 8.17 -0.44 7.67
CA SER A 68 8.76 -0.85 8.93
C SER A 68 7.81 -1.78 9.67
N ILE A 69 8.34 -2.93 10.08
CA ILE A 69 7.66 -3.93 10.89
C ILE A 69 8.26 -3.87 12.28
N GLU A 70 7.43 -3.64 13.29
CA GLU A 70 7.83 -3.63 14.69
C GLU A 70 7.17 -4.80 15.41
N VAL A 71 7.91 -5.46 16.28
CA VAL A 71 7.39 -6.59 17.07
C VAL A 71 7.78 -6.50 18.53
N TRP A 72 6.86 -6.88 19.40
CA TRP A 72 7.04 -6.93 20.86
C TRP A 72 6.04 -7.90 21.48
N ASP A 73 6.27 -8.24 22.75
CA ASP A 73 5.39 -9.09 23.55
C ASP A 73 4.04 -8.39 23.79
N HIS A 74 2.94 -9.04 23.42
CA HIS A 74 1.60 -8.47 23.65
C HIS A 74 1.16 -8.55 25.11
N GLY A 75 1.63 -9.57 25.83
CA GLY A 75 1.16 -9.97 27.14
C GLY A 75 2.20 -9.72 28.24
N THR A 76 2.72 -10.80 28.81
CA THR A 76 3.69 -10.77 29.90
C THR A 76 5.02 -11.25 29.36
N VAL A 77 6.04 -10.38 29.43
CA VAL A 77 7.41 -10.76 29.06
C VAL A 77 7.89 -11.91 29.97
N ASP A 78 7.90 -13.12 29.42
CA ASP A 78 8.19 -14.35 30.16
C ASP A 78 9.09 -15.33 29.38
N GLY A 79 9.81 -14.81 28.38
CA GLY A 79 10.84 -15.53 27.64
C GLY A 79 10.38 -16.08 26.29
N ASP A 80 9.32 -15.52 25.71
CA ASP A 80 8.87 -15.83 24.35
C ASP A 80 9.97 -15.61 23.30
N ILE A 81 10.43 -16.68 22.64
CA ILE A 81 11.39 -16.63 21.54
C ILE A 81 10.67 -16.90 20.22
N VAL A 82 10.74 -15.94 19.29
CA VAL A 82 10.01 -16.00 18.01
C VAL A 82 10.87 -15.64 16.81
N SER A 83 10.46 -16.12 15.64
CA SER A 83 10.88 -15.60 14.33
C SER A 83 9.66 -15.02 13.59
N ILE A 84 9.89 -13.98 12.80
CA ILE A 84 8.91 -13.40 11.89
C ILE A 84 9.30 -13.77 10.46
N ILE A 85 8.36 -14.35 9.73
CA ILE A 85 8.52 -14.76 8.34
C ILE A 85 7.60 -13.91 7.47
N ALA A 86 8.14 -13.27 6.44
CA ALA A 86 7.35 -12.54 5.44
C ALA A 86 7.60 -13.13 4.06
N ASN A 87 6.54 -13.50 3.34
CA ASN A 87 6.63 -14.14 2.01
C ASN A 87 7.62 -15.33 1.94
N GLY A 88 7.72 -16.10 3.02
CA GLY A 88 8.62 -17.25 3.14
C GLY A 88 10.06 -16.93 3.56
N ASN A 89 10.41 -15.64 3.70
CA ASN A 89 11.71 -15.19 4.17
C ASN A 89 11.66 -14.88 5.67
N THR A 90 12.60 -15.42 6.47
CA THR A 90 12.78 -15.00 7.87
C THR A 90 13.36 -13.59 7.90
N ILE A 91 12.59 -12.62 8.41
CA ILE A 91 12.97 -11.21 8.48
C ILE A 91 13.46 -10.81 9.88
N ILE A 92 13.00 -11.52 10.90
CA ILE A 92 13.45 -11.44 12.30
C ILE A 92 13.66 -12.87 12.74
N ASP A 93 14.84 -13.17 13.28
CA ASP A 93 15.26 -14.55 13.55
C ASP A 93 15.58 -14.75 15.03
N GLU A 94 14.87 -15.69 15.67
CA GLU A 94 15.11 -16.18 17.04
C GLU A 94 15.37 -15.06 18.06
N ILE A 95 14.47 -14.08 18.14
CA ILE A 95 14.53 -13.04 19.16
C ILE A 95 13.70 -13.42 20.37
N GLU A 96 14.17 -13.06 21.56
CA GLU A 96 13.32 -12.99 22.75
C GLU A 96 12.49 -11.71 22.69
N LEU A 97 11.18 -11.82 22.86
CA LEU A 97 10.27 -10.68 22.89
C LEU A 97 10.45 -9.89 24.19
N ASP A 98 10.32 -8.57 24.08
CA ASP A 98 10.31 -7.63 25.20
C ASP A 98 9.04 -6.78 25.10
N GLY A 99 8.75 -5.94 26.09
CA GLY A 99 7.56 -5.11 26.11
C GLY A 99 7.53 -4.01 25.03
N PRO A 100 6.40 -3.31 24.88
CA PRO A 100 6.21 -2.24 23.87
C PRO A 100 7.19 -1.06 23.99
N ASP A 101 7.87 -0.91 25.13
CA ASP A 101 8.91 0.12 25.32
C ASP A 101 10.24 -0.23 24.62
N ASN A 102 10.43 -1.48 24.18
CA ASN A 102 11.63 -1.97 23.52
C ASN A 102 11.30 -2.89 22.31
N PRO A 103 10.58 -2.38 21.29
CA PRO A 103 10.19 -3.19 20.14
C PRO A 103 11.40 -3.48 19.24
N VAL A 104 11.37 -4.63 18.57
CA VAL A 104 12.32 -4.96 17.50
C VAL A 104 11.76 -4.47 16.17
N SER A 105 12.48 -3.55 15.53
CA SER A 105 12.09 -2.96 14.24
C SER A 105 12.92 -3.50 13.06
N ARG A 106 12.26 -3.79 11.94
CA ARG A 106 12.86 -4.18 10.66
C ARG A 106 12.06 -3.62 9.48
N ASP A 107 12.77 -2.96 8.56
CA ASP A 107 12.19 -2.60 7.27
C ASP A 107 12.15 -3.82 6.34
N TYR A 108 11.02 -4.00 5.67
CA TYR A 108 10.82 -5.08 4.71
C TYR A 108 10.12 -4.58 3.44
N ASN A 109 10.48 -5.16 2.30
CA ASN A 109 9.86 -4.88 1.00
C ASN A 109 8.85 -5.97 0.65
N PHE A 110 7.56 -5.64 0.75
CA PHE A 110 6.46 -6.46 0.24
C PHE A 110 6.41 -6.37 -1.29
N SER A 111 7.24 -7.19 -1.94
CA SER A 111 7.51 -7.10 -3.38
C SER A 111 6.38 -7.63 -4.26
N PHE A 112 5.42 -8.39 -3.72
CA PHE A 112 4.30 -8.86 -4.52
C PHE A 112 3.25 -7.77 -4.71
N ASN A 113 2.62 -7.76 -5.87
CA ASN A 113 1.47 -6.93 -6.16
C ASN A 113 0.24 -7.55 -5.50
N GLY A 114 -0.57 -6.77 -4.78
CA GLY A 114 -1.69 -7.31 -4.02
C GLY A 114 -1.24 -8.08 -2.79
N PHE A 115 -1.64 -9.35 -2.70
CA PHE A 115 -1.42 -10.18 -1.50
C PHE A 115 0.05 -10.53 -1.24
N ASN A 116 0.46 -10.26 -0.01
CA ASN A 116 1.66 -10.72 0.67
C ASN A 116 1.22 -11.32 2.03
N TYR A 117 2.15 -11.84 2.82
CA TYR A 117 1.81 -12.32 4.16
C TYR A 117 2.95 -12.23 5.15
N VAL A 118 2.58 -12.24 6.42
CA VAL A 118 3.47 -12.39 7.57
C VAL A 118 3.02 -13.60 8.41
N THR A 119 3.99 -14.32 8.97
CA THR A 119 3.78 -15.46 9.86
C THR A 119 4.67 -15.32 11.09
N LEU A 120 4.08 -15.47 12.27
CA LEU A 120 4.75 -15.63 13.55
C LEU A 120 5.07 -17.11 13.76
N TYR A 121 6.34 -17.42 14.04
CA TYR A 121 6.79 -18.75 14.41
C TYR A 121 7.41 -18.74 15.81
N ALA A 122 6.87 -19.54 16.72
CA ALA A 122 7.38 -19.65 18.09
C ALA A 122 8.45 -20.75 18.21
N HIS A 123 9.62 -20.44 18.75
CA HIS A 123 10.68 -21.41 19.04
C HIS A 123 10.53 -22.06 20.41
N ASN A 124 9.87 -21.37 21.34
CA ASN A 124 9.45 -21.86 22.65
C ASN A 124 8.02 -21.37 22.97
N GLU A 125 7.59 -21.48 24.22
CA GLU A 125 6.27 -21.00 24.70
C GLU A 125 6.35 -20.09 25.93
N GLY A 126 7.53 -19.50 26.18
CA GLY A 126 7.79 -18.80 27.43
C GLY A 126 7.51 -19.65 28.68
N ASP A 127 7.12 -18.99 29.77
CA ASP A 127 6.53 -19.63 30.95
C ASP A 127 5.00 -19.80 30.82
N ILE A 128 4.34 -19.02 29.95
CA ILE A 128 2.89 -18.98 29.74
C ILE A 128 2.54 -19.13 28.24
N SER A 129 2.14 -20.33 27.83
CA SER A 129 1.60 -20.57 26.49
C SER A 129 0.28 -19.84 26.19
N PRO A 130 -0.01 -19.48 24.93
CA PRO A 130 0.89 -19.48 23.76
C PRO A 130 1.78 -18.23 23.73
N ASN A 131 2.78 -18.19 22.82
CA ASN A 131 3.49 -16.93 22.56
C ASN A 131 2.53 -15.92 21.95
N THR A 132 2.51 -14.71 22.52
CA THR A 132 1.69 -13.61 22.02
C THR A 132 2.56 -12.45 21.56
N CYS A 133 2.59 -12.22 20.25
CA CYS A 133 3.40 -11.17 19.65
C CYS A 133 2.48 -10.10 19.06
N THR A 134 2.68 -8.84 19.44
CA THR A 134 2.14 -7.73 18.65
C THR A 134 3.07 -7.52 17.47
N VAL A 135 2.50 -7.40 16.27
CA VAL A 135 3.19 -6.99 15.05
C VAL A 135 2.55 -5.68 14.60
N ALA A 136 3.33 -4.61 14.56
CA ALA A 136 2.90 -3.32 14.03
C ALA A 136 3.47 -3.08 12.64
N ILE A 137 2.60 -2.66 11.73
CA ILE A 137 2.94 -2.28 10.35
C ILE A 137 2.42 -0.86 10.14
N ASN A 138 3.32 0.11 9.98
CA ASN A 138 2.98 1.54 9.90
C ASN A 138 2.10 2.04 11.07
N GLY A 139 2.30 1.51 12.28
CA GLY A 139 1.52 1.85 13.47
C GLY A 139 0.16 1.18 13.59
N VAL A 140 -0.24 0.31 12.64
CA VAL A 140 -1.41 -0.57 12.80
C VAL A 140 -0.94 -1.87 13.45
N GLU A 141 -1.51 -2.18 14.61
CA GLU A 141 -1.12 -3.32 15.44
C GLU A 141 -2.00 -4.56 15.17
N PHE A 142 -1.34 -5.71 15.06
CA PHE A 142 -1.96 -7.03 14.95
C PHE A 142 -1.40 -7.94 16.03
N VAL A 143 -2.28 -8.57 16.79
CA VAL A 143 -1.88 -9.57 17.78
C VAL A 143 -1.86 -10.93 17.13
N LEU A 144 -0.69 -11.55 17.09
CA LEU A 144 -0.50 -12.90 16.59
C LEU A 144 -0.21 -13.85 17.74
N GLU A 145 -0.80 -15.04 17.66
CA GLU A 145 -0.53 -16.13 18.59
C GLU A 145 0.16 -17.28 17.86
N ALA A 146 1.20 -17.85 18.47
CA ALA A 146 1.88 -19.04 17.97
C ALA A 146 2.31 -19.95 19.13
N ASN A 147 2.39 -21.25 18.86
CA ASN A 147 2.89 -22.26 19.80
C ASN A 147 3.70 -23.33 19.07
N LEU A 148 4.14 -24.37 19.78
CA LEU A 148 4.96 -25.44 19.19
C LEU A 148 4.23 -26.32 18.16
N SER A 149 2.92 -26.13 17.98
CA SER A 149 2.07 -26.90 17.08
C SER A 149 1.39 -26.06 15.98
N THR A 150 1.21 -24.75 16.16
CA THR A 150 0.51 -23.86 15.22
C THR A 150 1.18 -22.49 15.13
N ASN A 151 1.14 -21.87 13.97
CA ASN A 151 1.63 -20.50 13.74
C ASN A 151 0.46 -19.52 13.63
N GLY A 152 0.73 -18.24 13.91
CA GLY A 152 -0.18 -17.13 13.58
C GLY A 152 0.24 -16.47 12.28
N SER A 153 -0.70 -16.12 11.42
CA SER A 153 -0.39 -15.48 10.13
C SER A 153 -1.48 -14.49 9.73
N PHE A 154 -1.11 -13.48 8.95
CA PHE A 154 -2.05 -12.51 8.42
C PHE A 154 -1.58 -12.02 7.04
N ASP A 155 -2.54 -11.60 6.22
CA ASP A 155 -2.26 -11.05 4.90
C ASP A 155 -1.76 -9.60 5.00
N VAL A 156 -0.83 -9.24 4.15
CA VAL A 156 -0.39 -7.86 3.95
C VAL A 156 -0.67 -7.50 2.50
N ILE A 157 -1.51 -6.51 2.26
CA ILE A 157 -2.02 -6.22 0.94
C ILE A 157 -1.41 -4.89 0.49
N VAL A 158 -0.60 -4.96 -0.55
CA VAL A 158 -0.05 -3.75 -1.18
C VAL A 158 -1.15 -3.14 -2.04
N ASN A 159 -1.57 -1.94 -1.67
CA ASN A 159 -2.65 -1.22 -2.36
C ASN A 159 -2.23 -0.83 -3.78
N GLY A 160 -3.21 -0.53 -4.63
CA GLY A 160 -3.00 -0.08 -6.01
C GLY A 160 -3.08 -1.18 -7.07
N TYR A 161 -3.48 -2.40 -6.70
CA TYR A 161 -3.64 -3.54 -7.62
C TYR A 161 -5.06 -4.09 -7.70
N GLY A 162 -6.05 -3.35 -7.19
CA GLY A 162 -7.47 -3.74 -7.28
C GLY A 162 -7.87 -4.92 -6.39
N VAL A 163 -7.05 -5.22 -5.37
CA VAL A 163 -7.34 -6.22 -4.34
C VAL A 163 -7.16 -5.60 -2.95
N ASP A 164 -7.98 -6.05 -2.01
CA ASP A 164 -8.04 -5.52 -0.65
C ASP A 164 -8.35 -6.62 0.38
N CYS A 165 -8.49 -6.21 1.65
CA CYS A 165 -8.77 -7.12 2.75
C CYS A 165 -10.04 -7.97 2.58
N SER A 166 -11.02 -7.52 1.78
CA SER A 166 -12.25 -8.26 1.53
C SER A 166 -12.04 -9.48 0.62
N ASP A 167 -10.97 -9.47 -0.18
CA ASP A 167 -10.54 -10.61 -0.99
C ASP A 167 -9.82 -11.69 -0.14
N ALA A 168 -9.51 -11.36 1.12
CA ALA A 168 -8.92 -12.28 2.06
C ALA A 168 -10.01 -13.22 2.64
N GLY A 169 -10.31 -14.31 1.93
CA GLY A 169 -11.41 -15.21 2.31
C GLY A 169 -11.13 -16.70 2.08
N GLY A 170 -10.85 -17.44 3.15
CA GLY A 170 -10.59 -18.88 3.05
C GLY A 170 -10.50 -19.74 4.32
N GLY A 171 -11.17 -19.42 5.44
CA GLY A 171 -11.57 -20.44 6.44
C GLY A 171 -11.31 -20.15 7.94
N GLY A 172 -12.38 -20.12 8.75
CA GLY A 172 -12.30 -20.45 10.20
C GLY A 172 -13.02 -19.56 11.23
N SER A 173 -14.35 -19.66 11.30
CA SER A 173 -15.23 -19.63 12.50
C SER A 173 -14.92 -18.77 13.76
N GLY A 174 -15.86 -17.86 14.08
CA GLY A 174 -16.18 -17.33 15.42
C GLY A 174 -16.50 -15.84 15.38
N GLY A 175 -17.66 -15.29 15.73
CA GLY A 175 -18.89 -15.76 16.36
C GLY A 175 -19.60 -14.49 16.84
N GLY A 176 -20.79 -14.16 16.32
CA GLY A 176 -21.49 -12.92 16.66
C GLY A 176 -22.90 -12.84 16.09
N THR A 177 -23.84 -13.42 16.81
CA THR A 177 -25.29 -13.39 16.56
C THR A 177 -25.91 -12.00 16.73
N GLY A 178 -26.84 -11.62 15.85
CA GLY A 178 -28.07 -10.94 16.29
C GLY A 178 -28.69 -9.87 15.39
N GLY A 179 -29.75 -10.26 14.65
CA GLY A 179 -30.92 -9.42 14.29
C GLY A 179 -30.71 -8.49 13.08
N GLY A 180 -31.52 -8.46 12.03
CA GLY A 180 -32.91 -8.91 11.84
C GLY A 180 -33.63 -7.79 11.08
N GLY A 181 -33.97 -8.00 9.80
CA GLY A 181 -34.70 -7.00 9.02
C GLY A 181 -34.76 -7.33 7.53
N SER A 182 -35.91 -7.83 7.08
CA SER A 182 -36.22 -8.23 5.71
C SER A 182 -36.39 -7.07 4.72
N GLY A 183 -35.99 -7.31 3.47
CA GLY A 183 -36.86 -7.07 2.31
C GLY A 183 -36.29 -6.13 1.24
N GLY A 184 -36.03 -6.67 0.04
CA GLY A 184 -35.90 -5.87 -1.17
C GLY A 184 -35.01 -6.49 -2.24
N SER A 185 -35.64 -7.10 -3.24
CA SER A 185 -35.03 -7.85 -4.34
C SER A 185 -34.14 -7.03 -5.28
N GLY A 186 -33.05 -7.66 -5.74
CA GLY A 186 -32.83 -7.94 -7.16
C GLY A 186 -32.26 -6.82 -8.02
N GLY A 187 -30.95 -6.91 -8.28
CA GLY A 187 -30.28 -6.18 -9.36
C GLY A 187 -28.85 -6.67 -9.50
N SER A 188 -28.63 -7.70 -10.31
CA SER A 188 -27.31 -8.06 -10.80
C SER A 188 -26.81 -6.96 -11.74
N GLY A 189 -25.74 -6.32 -11.33
CA GLY A 189 -24.99 -5.29 -12.06
C GLY A 189 -23.97 -4.76 -11.07
N GLY A 190 -22.76 -5.33 -11.08
CA GLY A 190 -21.68 -4.91 -10.20
C GLY A 190 -21.16 -3.56 -10.65
N ASP A 191 -21.90 -2.50 -10.32
CA ASP A 191 -21.34 -1.16 -10.32
C ASP A 191 -20.35 -1.10 -9.14
N PRO A 192 -19.16 -0.49 -9.32
CA PRO A 192 -18.24 -0.29 -8.21
C PRO A 192 -18.98 0.47 -7.12
N VAL A 193 -18.97 -0.09 -5.91
CA VAL A 193 -19.56 0.58 -4.74
C VAL A 193 -18.75 1.86 -4.54
N ASP A 194 -19.37 3.03 -4.66
CA ASP A 194 -18.63 4.28 -4.48
C ASP A 194 -18.07 4.37 -3.04
N GLY A 195 -16.96 5.09 -2.86
CA GLY A 195 -16.32 5.32 -1.56
C GLY A 195 -16.41 6.79 -1.12
N ASP A 196 -16.04 7.06 0.13
CA ASP A 196 -16.12 8.37 0.75
C ASP A 196 -14.72 8.86 1.17
N VAL A 197 -14.51 10.17 1.20
CA VAL A 197 -13.38 10.80 1.90
C VAL A 197 -13.85 11.92 2.81
N LYS A 198 -13.23 11.98 3.98
CA LYS A 198 -13.36 13.07 4.93
C LYS A 198 -12.01 13.72 5.19
N PHE A 199 -11.89 14.98 4.80
CA PHE A 199 -10.78 15.84 5.17
C PHE A 199 -11.01 16.44 6.55
N PHE A 200 -10.00 16.39 7.41
CA PHE A 200 -10.10 16.89 8.77
C PHE A 200 -8.78 17.48 9.29
N ILE A 201 -8.89 18.26 10.36
CA ILE A 201 -7.76 18.83 11.11
C ILE A 201 -7.93 18.49 12.59
N THR A 202 -6.82 18.45 13.33
CA THR A 202 -6.84 18.19 14.78
C THR A 202 -6.47 19.40 15.63
N GLU A 203 -6.22 20.54 14.99
CA GLU A 203 -5.91 21.81 15.63
C GLU A 203 -6.44 22.98 14.80
N ASP A 204 -6.56 24.15 15.42
CA ASP A 204 -6.99 25.37 14.75
C ASP A 204 -5.78 26.13 14.18
N PHE A 205 -5.75 26.28 12.86
CA PHE A 205 -4.72 27.04 12.14
C PHE A 205 -4.93 28.57 12.21
N ASN A 206 -5.96 29.06 12.90
CA ASN A 206 -6.29 30.47 13.09
C ASN A 206 -6.48 31.25 11.77
N CYS A 207 -6.92 30.57 10.72
CA CYS A 207 -7.11 31.14 9.39
C CYS A 207 -8.60 31.14 8.93
N GLY A 208 -9.50 30.64 9.79
CA GLY A 208 -10.92 30.49 9.50
C GLY A 208 -11.24 29.13 8.87
N ASP A 209 -12.36 29.06 8.16
CA ASP A 209 -12.79 27.85 7.47
C ASP A 209 -11.81 27.45 6.36
N ILE A 210 -11.51 26.16 6.24
CA ILE A 210 -10.66 25.62 5.18
C ILE A 210 -11.55 25.18 4.00
N SER A 211 -11.30 25.74 2.82
CA SER A 211 -11.95 25.32 1.59
C SER A 211 -11.16 24.18 0.93
N VAL A 212 -11.74 22.99 0.83
CA VAL A 212 -11.18 21.83 0.15
C VAL A 212 -11.80 21.68 -1.23
N ASN A 213 -10.99 21.58 -2.28
CA ASN A 213 -11.44 21.34 -3.65
C ASN A 213 -10.82 20.06 -4.19
N VAL A 214 -11.65 19.07 -4.51
CA VAL A 214 -11.24 17.82 -5.16
C VAL A 214 -11.42 17.97 -6.66
N ASN A 215 -10.35 17.81 -7.42
CA ASN A 215 -10.35 18.02 -8.86
C ASN A 215 -11.34 17.07 -9.56
N GLY A 216 -12.21 17.61 -10.41
CA GLY A 216 -13.25 16.85 -11.11
C GLY A 216 -14.47 16.47 -10.27
N VAL A 217 -14.50 16.77 -8.96
CA VAL A 217 -15.60 16.40 -8.06
C VAL A 217 -16.33 17.64 -7.55
N GLY A 218 -15.64 18.59 -6.94
CA GLY A 218 -16.25 19.78 -6.34
C GLY A 218 -15.53 20.26 -5.09
N SER A 219 -16.20 21.06 -4.27
CA SER A 219 -15.61 21.66 -3.07
C SER A 219 -16.44 21.43 -1.81
N SER A 220 -15.77 21.30 -0.67
CA SER A 220 -16.36 21.19 0.68
C SER A 220 -15.58 22.07 1.65
N ILE A 221 -16.17 22.34 2.82
CA ILE A 221 -15.58 23.20 3.86
C ILE A 221 -15.25 22.36 5.11
N ILE A 222 -14.11 22.65 5.74
CA ILE A 222 -13.79 22.26 7.12
C ILE A 222 -14.04 23.49 8.00
N ASP A 223 -15.02 23.41 8.89
CA ASP A 223 -15.50 24.49 9.76
C ASP A 223 -15.22 24.23 11.26
N GLY A 224 -14.38 23.23 11.56
CA GLY A 224 -13.99 22.85 12.92
C GLY A 224 -12.80 21.90 12.94
N TYR A 225 -12.44 21.42 14.13
CA TYR A 225 -11.31 20.51 14.36
C TYR A 225 -11.69 19.39 15.33
N PHE A 226 -11.01 18.25 15.21
CA PHE A 226 -11.21 17.06 16.04
C PHE A 226 -10.16 16.96 17.14
N ASN A 227 -10.49 16.24 18.22
CA ASN A 227 -9.49 15.98 19.26
C ASN A 227 -8.42 14.99 18.74
N PRO A 228 -7.14 15.21 19.05
CA PRO A 228 -6.09 14.23 18.80
C PRO A 228 -6.44 12.90 19.47
N GLY A 229 -6.53 11.82 18.69
CA GLY A 229 -6.91 10.48 19.17
C GLY A 229 -8.38 10.08 18.96
N SER A 230 -9.25 10.99 18.49
CA SER A 230 -10.59 10.64 18.00
C SER A 230 -10.68 10.85 16.50
N LEU A 231 -10.54 9.77 15.72
CA LEU A 231 -10.66 9.82 14.27
C LEU A 231 -12.13 10.05 13.87
N PRO A 232 -12.41 10.97 12.92
CA PRO A 232 -13.78 11.24 12.49
C PRO A 232 -14.30 10.14 11.56
N GLU A 233 -15.57 9.77 11.69
CA GLU A 233 -16.26 8.91 10.72
C GLU A 233 -16.74 9.72 9.51
N CYS A 234 -16.72 9.16 8.29
CA CYS A 234 -17.24 9.84 7.09
C CYS A 234 -18.76 10.05 7.16
N SER A 235 -19.47 9.19 7.88
CA SER A 235 -20.90 9.35 8.13
C SER A 235 -21.23 10.56 9.04
N ASN A 236 -20.24 11.09 9.74
CA ASN A 236 -20.38 12.33 10.51
C ASN A 236 -20.10 13.52 9.58
N THR A 237 -21.07 14.41 9.38
CA THR A 237 -20.87 15.59 8.51
C THR A 237 -20.31 16.81 9.23
N ALA A 238 -20.12 16.77 10.55
CA ALA A 238 -19.64 17.92 11.32
C ALA A 238 -18.11 18.11 11.17
N ALA A 239 -17.66 19.37 11.24
CA ALA A 239 -16.27 19.79 11.44
C ALA A 239 -15.24 19.27 10.42
N GLY A 240 -15.67 18.75 9.26
CA GLY A 240 -14.75 18.21 8.24
C GLY A 240 -15.33 18.32 6.84
N GLY A 241 -14.44 18.29 5.85
CA GLY A 241 -14.77 18.39 4.43
C GLY A 241 -15.11 17.03 3.86
N ASN A 242 -16.37 16.78 3.54
CA ASN A 242 -16.86 15.45 3.16
C ASN A 242 -17.13 15.40 1.65
N PHE A 243 -16.67 14.32 1.03
CA PHE A 243 -17.03 13.96 -0.34
C PHE A 243 -17.47 12.51 -0.31
N ASN A 244 -18.73 12.28 -0.66
CA ASN A 244 -19.35 10.97 -0.63
C ASN A 244 -19.60 10.48 -2.05
N ASP A 245 -19.78 9.18 -2.18
CA ASP A 245 -20.13 8.53 -3.45
C ASP A 245 -19.11 8.84 -4.57
N LEU A 246 -17.83 8.80 -4.23
CA LEU A 246 -16.73 8.90 -5.18
C LEU A 246 -16.46 7.54 -5.82
N ALA A 247 -16.47 7.51 -7.14
CA ALA A 247 -16.02 6.31 -7.87
C ALA A 247 -14.59 5.93 -7.43
N PRO A 248 -14.26 4.64 -7.30
CA PRO A 248 -12.92 4.22 -6.96
C PRO A 248 -11.89 4.76 -7.95
N GLY A 249 -10.79 5.30 -7.45
CA GLY A 249 -9.78 5.94 -8.28
C GLY A 249 -8.92 6.93 -7.53
N THR A 250 -7.93 7.47 -8.23
CA THR A 250 -7.04 8.51 -7.69
C THR A 250 -7.58 9.89 -8.02
N TYR A 251 -7.65 10.71 -6.99
CA TYR A 251 -8.09 12.09 -7.03
C TYR A 251 -6.97 12.98 -6.52
N SER A 252 -6.98 14.23 -6.95
CA SER A 252 -6.13 15.27 -6.38
C SER A 252 -7.00 16.30 -5.67
N PHE A 253 -6.50 16.85 -4.58
CA PHE A 253 -7.17 17.95 -3.89
C PHE A 253 -6.23 19.13 -3.67
N ILE A 254 -6.85 20.30 -3.55
CA ILE A 254 -6.22 21.51 -3.04
C ILE A 254 -7.12 22.04 -1.93
N ALA A 255 -6.59 22.16 -0.72
CA ALA A 255 -7.26 22.82 0.40
C ALA A 255 -6.56 24.15 0.72
N THR A 256 -7.33 25.19 1.01
CA THR A 256 -6.80 26.54 1.26
C THR A 256 -7.47 27.22 2.44
N CYS A 257 -6.66 27.97 3.19
CA CYS A 257 -7.12 28.77 4.31
C CYS A 257 -6.18 29.96 4.53
N GLY A 258 -6.62 31.17 4.16
CA GLY A 258 -5.77 32.36 4.19
C GLY A 258 -4.52 32.20 3.29
N ASN A 259 -3.34 32.11 3.92
CA ASN A 259 -2.05 31.90 3.23
C ASN A 259 -1.58 30.44 3.27
N LEU A 260 -2.36 29.53 3.88
CA LEU A 260 -2.05 28.10 3.94
C LEU A 260 -2.67 27.39 2.75
N THR A 261 -1.91 26.46 2.19
CA THR A 261 -2.33 25.60 1.08
C THR A 261 -1.84 24.18 1.35
N TRP A 262 -2.75 23.22 1.25
CA TRP A 262 -2.45 21.80 1.23
C TRP A 262 -2.80 21.26 -0.16
N GLU A 263 -1.88 20.52 -0.76
CA GLU A 263 -2.11 19.88 -2.05
C GLU A 263 -1.52 18.48 -2.03
N SER A 264 -2.31 17.50 -2.44
CA SER A 264 -1.87 16.11 -2.53
C SER A 264 -2.82 15.29 -3.39
N ASP A 265 -2.38 14.08 -3.70
CA ASP A 265 -3.20 13.06 -4.30
C ASP A 265 -3.71 12.10 -3.21
N PHE A 266 -4.89 11.54 -3.42
CA PHE A 266 -5.49 10.53 -2.56
C PHE A 266 -6.26 9.52 -3.40
N THR A 267 -6.46 8.32 -2.87
CA THR A 267 -7.16 7.26 -3.59
C THR A 267 -8.43 6.88 -2.84
N ILE A 268 -9.56 6.89 -3.54
CA ILE A 268 -10.80 6.33 -3.06
C ILE A 268 -10.85 4.86 -3.43
N VAL A 269 -11.11 4.02 -2.44
CA VAL A 269 -11.39 2.59 -2.61
C VAL A 269 -12.89 2.37 -2.52
N ALA A 270 -13.41 1.38 -3.26
CA ALA A 270 -14.83 1.09 -3.31
C ALA A 270 -15.43 0.80 -1.92
N GLY A 271 -16.53 1.47 -1.56
CA GLY A 271 -17.18 1.30 -0.26
C GLY A 271 -16.33 1.67 0.97
N SER A 272 -15.18 2.32 0.77
CA SER A 272 -14.29 2.74 1.85
C SER A 272 -14.65 4.13 2.38
N CYS A 273 -14.13 4.47 3.56
CA CYS A 273 -14.18 5.82 4.11
C CYS A 273 -12.74 6.26 4.43
N LEU A 274 -12.16 7.08 3.57
CA LEU A 274 -10.82 7.63 3.76
C LEU A 274 -10.87 8.83 4.73
N LYS A 275 -10.09 8.78 5.80
CA LYS A 275 -9.95 9.87 6.78
C LYS A 275 -8.64 10.60 6.51
N PHE A 276 -8.69 11.75 5.83
CA PHE A 276 -7.51 12.47 5.37
C PHE A 276 -7.20 13.67 6.29
N GLN A 277 -6.11 13.59 7.05
CA GLN A 277 -5.70 14.68 7.93
C GLN A 277 -4.87 15.74 7.19
N LEU A 278 -5.17 17.02 7.40
CA LEU A 278 -4.32 18.14 7.00
C LEU A 278 -3.45 18.58 8.20
N TYR A 279 -2.16 18.81 7.95
CA TYR A 279 -1.13 19.17 8.95
C TYR A 279 -0.50 20.53 8.66
#